data_AF-A0A2V3IQB1-F1
#
_entry.id   AF-A0A2V3IQB1-F1
#
_cell.length_a   1.000
_cell.length_b   1.000
_cell.length_c   1.000
_cell.angle_alpha   90.00
_cell.angle_beta   90.00
_cell.angle_gamma   90.00
#
_symmetry.space_group_name_H-M   'P 1'
#
loop_
_entity.id
_entity.type
_entity.pdbx_description
1 polymer ?
#
loop_
_entity_poly.entity_id
_entity_poly.type
_entity_poly.pdbx_seq_one_letter_code
_entity_poly.pdbx_strand_id
1 'polypeptide(L)'
;MPSFHVAGVPIQFSFQPYRTQLALMHTVICAARQPKNAVIESPTGPGKSLALLCSALALQQYLIDNDSNNTPEPHLTPTQPLNAQPNSKNPKNPPPFSLNP
;
A
#
# COMPACT_ATOMS: atom_id res chain seq x y z
N MET A 1 2.96 6.73 5.64
CA MET A 1 1.76 6.92 4.79
C MET A 1 1.05 5.58 4.69
N PRO A 2 -0.28 5.51 4.78
CA PRO A 2 -1.00 4.25 4.62
C PRO A 2 -0.81 3.67 3.21
N SER A 3 -0.78 2.33 3.12
CA SER A 3 -0.63 1.58 1.86
C SER A 3 -1.95 0.91 1.50
N PHE A 4 -2.39 1.10 0.26
CA PHE A 4 -3.62 0.55 -0.28
C PHE A 4 -3.30 -0.35 -1.47
N HIS A 5 -3.87 -1.55 -1.50
CA HIS A 5 -3.68 -2.46 -2.62
C HIS A 5 -4.76 -2.24 -3.67
N VAL A 6 -4.36 -1.88 -4.88
CA VAL A 6 -5.25 -1.66 -6.02
C VAL A 6 -4.74 -2.48 -7.20
N ALA A 7 -5.58 -3.35 -7.77
CA ALA A 7 -5.20 -4.25 -8.87
C ALA A 7 -3.89 -5.05 -8.60
N GLY A 8 -3.63 -5.40 -7.34
CA GLY A 8 -2.41 -6.11 -6.92
C GLY A 8 -1.15 -5.25 -6.81
N VAL A 9 -1.25 -3.92 -6.96
CA VAL A 9 -0.14 -2.97 -6.77
C VAL A 9 -0.30 -2.26 -5.41
N PRO A 10 0.74 -2.21 -4.57
CA PRO A 10 0.73 -1.43 -3.34
C PRO A 10 0.91 0.07 -3.64
N ILE A 11 -0.10 0.89 -3.34
CA ILE A 11 -0.09 2.34 -3.54
C ILE A 11 0.02 3.04 -2.18
N GLN A 12 1.02 3.90 -2.03
CA GLN A 12 1.10 4.82 -0.90
C GLN A 12 0.26 6.07 -1.18
N PHE A 13 -0.66 6.38 -0.28
CA PHE A 13 -1.52 7.56 -0.41
C PHE A 13 -1.65 8.26 0.95
N SER A 14 -1.57 9.59 0.98
CA SER A 14 -1.48 10.35 2.24
C SER A 14 -2.76 10.36 3.08
N PHE A 15 -3.90 10.01 2.47
CA PHE A 15 -5.22 10.10 3.06
C PHE A 15 -5.99 8.79 2.82
N GLN A 16 -7.15 8.62 3.46
CA GLN A 16 -8.07 7.54 3.09
C GLN A 16 -8.64 7.86 1.69
N PRO A 17 -8.37 7.04 0.65
CA PRO A 17 -8.84 7.32 -0.69
C PRO A 17 -10.35 7.17 -0.79
N TYR A 18 -11.00 8.09 -1.51
CA TYR A 18 -12.41 7.97 -1.84
C TYR A 18 -12.63 6.84 -2.85
N ARG A 19 -13.85 6.28 -2.89
CA ARG A 19 -14.21 5.21 -3.84
C ARG A 19 -13.91 5.60 -5.29
N THR A 20 -14.18 6.84 -5.69
CA THR A 20 -13.87 7.35 -7.04
C THR A 20 -12.37 7.41 -7.32
N GLN A 21 -11.54 7.70 -6.30
CA GLN A 21 -10.08 7.69 -6.45
C GLN A 21 -9.54 6.27 -6.60
N LEU A 22 -10.09 5.30 -5.85
CA LEU A 22 -9.76 3.88 -6.01
C LEU A 22 -10.13 3.36 -7.41
N ALA A 23 -11.32 3.71 -7.91
CA ALA A 23 -11.74 3.36 -9.27
C ALA A 23 -10.80 3.96 -10.33
N LEU A 24 -10.39 5.22 -10.15
CA LEU A 24 -9.41 5.87 -11.01
C LEU A 24 -8.06 5.14 -11.00
N MET A 25 -7.51 4.87 -9.81
CA MET A 25 -6.24 4.15 -9.65
C MET A 25 -6.30 2.77 -10.30
N HIS A 26 -7.41 2.05 -10.14
CA HIS A 26 -7.63 0.74 -10.76
C HIS A 26 -7.62 0.83 -12.28
N THR A 27 -8.37 1.78 -12.85
CA THR A 27 -8.39 1.99 -14.31
C THR A 27 -7.02 2.35 -14.85
N VAL A 28 -6.27 3.24 -14.18
CA VAL A 28 -4.89 3.59 -14.56
C VAL A 28 -4.00 2.34 -14.57
N ILE A 29 -4.02 1.54 -13.52
CA ILE A 29 -3.16 0.34 -13.42
C ILE A 29 -3.51 -0.68 -14.50
N CYS A 30 -4.79 -0.96 -14.72
CA CYS A 30 -5.24 -1.89 -15.74
C CYS A 30 -4.88 -1.42 -17.16
N ALA A 31 -5.07 -0.12 -17.44
CA ALA A 31 -4.77 0.48 -18.74
C ALA A 31 -3.26 0.62 -19.00
N ALA A 32 -2.44 0.72 -17.96
CA ALA A 32 -0.99 0.74 -18.11
C ALA A 32 -0.42 -0.67 -18.31
N ARG A 33 -1.01 -1.71 -17.71
CA ARG A 33 -0.58 -3.11 -17.87
C ARG A 33 -1.00 -3.74 -19.20
N GLN A 34 -2.16 -3.37 -19.72
CA GLN A 34 -2.63 -3.80 -21.03
C GLN A 34 -2.42 -2.59 -21.93
N PRO A 35 -1.58 -2.61 -22.99
CA PRO A 35 -1.26 -1.45 -23.82
C PRO A 35 -2.52 -0.88 -24.52
N LYS A 36 -3.34 -0.18 -23.75
CA LYS A 36 -4.69 0.25 -24.07
C LYS A 36 -4.85 1.68 -23.59
N ASN A 37 -5.57 2.47 -24.36
CA ASN A 37 -5.95 3.82 -23.96
C ASN A 37 -7.17 3.73 -23.03
N ALA A 38 -7.13 4.43 -21.90
CA ALA A 38 -8.28 4.58 -21.01
C ALA A 38 -8.70 6.05 -20.94
N VAL A 39 -10.00 6.29 -21.11
CA VAL A 39 -10.61 7.58 -20.81
C VAL A 39 -11.08 7.55 -19.38
N ILE A 40 -10.49 8.41 -18.54
CA ILE A 40 -10.84 8.51 -17.13
C ILE A 40 -11.71 9.74 -16.95
N GLU A 41 -13.02 9.53 -16.98
CA GLU A 41 -13.98 10.56 -16.61
C GLU A 41 -14.15 10.57 -15.10
N SER A 42 -13.40 11.45 -14.44
CA SER A 42 -13.56 11.64 -13.02
C SER A 42 -14.56 12.79 -12.75
N PRO A 43 -15.67 12.57 -12.02
CA PRO A 43 -16.53 13.67 -11.60
C PRO A 43 -15.74 14.61 -10.67
N THR A 44 -15.89 15.93 -10.83
CA THR A 44 -15.08 16.97 -10.19
C THR A 44 -14.88 16.75 -8.67
N GLY A 45 -13.64 16.87 -8.19
CA GLY A 45 -13.29 16.76 -6.77
C GLY A 45 -11.78 16.83 -6.51
N PRO A 46 -11.32 17.23 -5.33
CA PRO A 46 -9.89 17.35 -5.00
C PRO A 46 -9.20 15.98 -4.92
N GLY A 47 -7.90 15.95 -5.24
CA GLY A 47 -7.03 14.77 -5.01
C GLY A 47 -6.94 13.75 -6.16
N LYS A 48 -7.44 14.08 -7.36
CA LYS A 48 -7.35 13.18 -8.54
C LYS A 48 -5.97 13.13 -9.16
N SER A 49 -5.32 14.28 -9.31
CA SER A 49 -3.96 14.36 -9.80
C SER A 49 -3.00 13.61 -8.87
N LEU A 50 -3.21 13.73 -7.56
CA LEU A 50 -2.46 12.97 -6.57
C LEU A 50 -2.73 11.46 -6.70
N ALA A 51 -4.01 11.06 -6.80
CA ALA A 51 -4.37 9.65 -6.98
C ALA A 51 -3.73 9.06 -8.23
N LEU A 52 -3.80 9.78 -9.37
CA LEU A 52 -3.23 9.40 -10.65
C LEU A 52 -1.70 9.27 -10.57
N LEU A 53 -1.02 10.27 -10.01
CA LEU A 53 0.42 10.27 -9.83
C LEU A 53 0.87 9.13 -8.93
N CYS A 54 0.22 8.94 -7.78
CA CYS A 54 0.53 7.84 -6.86
C CYS A 54 0.31 6.47 -7.51
N SER A 55 -0.76 6.28 -8.30
CA SER A 55 -0.96 5.03 -9.04
C SER A 55 0.10 4.79 -10.11
N ALA A 56 0.54 5.82 -10.84
CA ALA A 56 1.57 5.70 -11.86
C ALA A 56 2.93 5.36 -11.25
N LEU A 57 3.35 6.08 -10.20
CA LEU A 57 4.61 5.84 -9.51
C LEU A 57 4.64 4.47 -8.83
N ALA A 58 3.55 4.07 -8.17
CA ALA A 58 3.44 2.76 -7.54
C ALA A 58 3.52 1.62 -8.56
N LEU A 59 2.87 1.78 -9.72
CA LEU A 59 2.97 0.79 -10.79
C LEU A 59 4.40 0.73 -11.38
N GLN A 60 5.04 1.87 -11.60
CA GLN A 60 6.41 1.91 -12.09
C GLN A 60 7.36 1.19 -11.12
N GLN A 61 7.28 1.49 -9.82
CA GLN A 61 8.09 0.82 -8.81
C GLN A 61 7.81 -0.69 -8.78
N TYR A 62 6.53 -1.07 -8.82
CA TYR A 62 6.13 -2.47 -8.89
C TYR A 62 6.79 -3.18 -10.08
N LEU A 63 6.81 -2.57 -11.26
CA LEU A 63 7.45 -3.17 -12.44
C LEU A 63 8.97 -3.31 -12.26
N ILE A 64 9.65 -2.30 -11.71
CA ILE A 64 11.09 -2.33 -11.43
C ILE A 64 11.43 -3.44 -10.43
N ASP A 65 10.68 -3.54 -9.34
CA ASP A 65 10.89 -4.55 -8.30
C ASP A 65 10.62 -5.97 -8.82
N ASN A 66 9.62 -6.12 -9.69
CA ASN A 66 9.31 -7.42 -10.30
C ASN A 66 10.37 -7.82 -11.35
N ASP A 67 10.96 -6.86 -12.06
CA ASP A 67 12.09 -7.09 -12.99
C ASP A 67 13.38 -7.48 -12.23
N SER A 68 13.57 -6.90 -11.04
CA SER A 68 14.76 -7.07 -10.20
C SER A 68 14.76 -8.33 -9.32
N ASN A 69 13.77 -9.22 -9.42
CA ASN A 69 13.87 -10.56 -8.81
C ASN A 69 14.88 -11.47 -9.55
N ASN A 70 15.73 -10.88 -10.40
CA ASN A 70 17.07 -11.33 -10.76
C ASN A 70 18.15 -10.41 -10.08
N THR A 71 18.39 -10.57 -8.77
CA THR A 71 19.55 -10.06 -7.96
C THR A 71 19.55 -8.55 -7.55
N PRO A 72 20.29 -8.14 -6.48
CA PRO A 72 19.78 -7.73 -5.17
C PRO A 72 19.84 -6.21 -4.90
N GLU A 73 18.82 -5.70 -4.19
CA GLU A 73 18.85 -4.63 -3.16
C GLU A 73 19.81 -3.42 -3.35
N PRO A 74 19.35 -2.28 -3.92
CA PRO A 74 19.90 -0.99 -3.55
C PRO A 74 19.27 -0.55 -2.22
N HIS A 75 19.92 -0.95 -1.13
CA HIS A 75 19.69 -0.43 0.20
C HIS A 75 19.67 1.11 0.22
N LEU A 76 18.51 1.69 0.50
CA LEU A 76 18.41 3.00 1.14
C LEU A 76 17.67 2.78 2.45
N THR A 77 18.39 2.29 3.45
CA THR A 77 18.02 2.36 4.85
C THR A 77 18.23 3.78 5.37
N PRO A 78 17.20 4.48 5.87
CA PRO A 78 17.41 5.49 6.89
C PRO A 78 17.70 4.76 8.21
N THR A 79 18.91 4.92 8.70
CA THR A 79 19.43 4.46 9.98
C THR A 79 18.42 4.61 11.12
N GLN A 80 17.92 3.50 11.66
CA GLN A 80 17.35 3.48 13.00
C GLN A 80 18.51 3.48 14.00
N PRO A 81 18.58 4.39 15.00
CA PRO A 81 19.48 4.17 16.12
C PRO A 81 18.95 3.03 16.99
N LEU A 82 19.87 2.11 17.29
CA LEU A 82 19.73 0.94 18.15
C LEU A 82 19.54 1.36 19.63
N ASN A 83 18.88 0.48 20.39
CA ASN A 83 18.85 0.33 21.87
C ASN A 83 17.56 0.83 22.57
N ALA A 84 16.86 0.05 23.38
CA ALA A 84 17.13 -1.25 23.99
C ALA A 84 15.81 -1.96 24.40
N GLN A 85 15.75 -3.29 24.23
CA GLN A 85 14.85 -4.16 25.00
C GLN A 85 15.37 -4.29 26.45
N PRO A 86 14.54 -4.72 27.42
CA PRO A 86 14.64 -6.13 27.79
C PRO A 86 13.30 -6.82 28.16
N ASN A 87 13.04 -7.95 27.51
CA ASN A 87 12.71 -9.27 28.09
C ASN A 87 12.04 -9.33 29.50
N SER A 88 10.82 -9.87 29.60
CA SER A 88 10.51 -10.95 30.57
C SER A 88 9.13 -11.59 30.41
N LYS A 89 9.16 -12.90 30.14
CA LYS A 89 8.32 -13.99 30.71
C LYS A 89 6.83 -14.08 30.34
N ASN A 90 6.53 -15.13 29.57
CA ASN A 90 5.29 -15.92 29.61
C ASN A 90 5.14 -16.58 31.00
N PRO A 91 3.92 -16.76 31.56
CA PRO A 91 3.29 -18.09 31.50
C PRO A 91 1.73 -18.12 31.45
N LYS A 92 1.19 -19.00 30.59
CA LYS A 92 0.26 -20.13 30.91
C LYS A 92 -1.18 -19.83 31.42
N ASN A 93 -2.18 -20.12 30.56
CA ASN A 93 -3.62 -20.32 30.87
C ASN A 93 -3.87 -21.35 32.00
N PRO A 94 -4.98 -21.28 32.78
CA PRO A 94 -6.33 -21.77 32.36
C PRO A 94 -7.55 -20.96 32.91
N PRO A 95 -8.80 -21.19 32.42
CA PRO A 95 -10.01 -20.44 32.81
C PRO A 95 -10.58 -20.98 34.15
N PRO A 96 -11.53 -20.30 34.86
CA PRO A 96 -12.94 -20.56 34.55
C PRO A 96 -14.03 -19.56 35.08
N PHE A 97 -15.27 -19.88 34.70
CA PHE A 97 -16.58 -19.63 35.34
C PHE A 97 -17.19 -18.21 35.46
N SER A 98 -18.23 -18.04 34.63
CA SER A 98 -19.47 -17.27 34.77
C SER A 98 -19.89 -16.90 36.21
N LEU A 99 -20.38 -15.66 36.41
CA LEU A 99 -21.68 -15.42 37.05
C LEU A 99 -22.15 -13.97 36.79
N ASN A 100 -23.24 -13.83 36.02
CA ASN A 100 -24.11 -12.65 36.07
C ASN A 100 -24.85 -12.65 37.42
N PRO A 101 -25.13 -11.49 37.98
CA PRO A 101 -26.53 -11.02 37.98
C PRO A 101 -26.70 -9.58 37.46
#